data_AF-A0A1B9PIA8-F1
#
_entry.id   AF-A0A1B9PIA8-F1
#
_cell.length_a   1.000
_cell.length_b   1.000
_cell.length_c   1.000
_cell.angle_alpha   90.00
_cell.angle_beta   90.00
_cell.angle_gamma   90.00
#
_symmetry.space_group_name_H-M   'P 1'
#
loop_
_entity.id
_entity.type
_entity.pdbx_description
1 polymer ?
#
loop_
_entity_poly.entity_id
_entity_poly.type
_entity_poly.pdbx_seq_one_letter_code
_entity_poly.pdbx_strand_id
1 'polypeptide(L)'
;MKSDVDKMLNKHQQLTHSVEVKVTSHTQRDTGDWIQHTIMIENCNAPFKFNRTSSYKTLKNTKVNITYYPVIEKIAGFDIEVMKVVRIKRS
;
A
#
# COMPACT_ATOMS: atom_id res chain seq x y z
N MET A 1 -20.74 16.22 14.96
CA MET A 1 -20.09 16.26 13.64
C MET A 1 -19.17 15.04 13.55
N LYS A 2 -19.48 14.05 12.70
CA LYS A 2 -18.64 12.85 12.58
C LYS A 2 -17.33 13.27 11.91
N SER A 3 -16.21 13.04 12.60
CA SER A 3 -14.88 13.44 12.14
C SER A 3 -14.55 12.77 10.81
N ASP A 4 -13.70 13.38 9.97
CA ASP A 4 -13.25 12.74 8.73
C ASP A 4 -12.54 11.40 9.00
N VAL A 5 -12.00 11.23 10.20
CA VAL A 5 -11.45 9.99 10.74
C VAL A 5 -12.54 8.91 10.87
N ASP A 6 -13.71 9.24 11.43
CA ASP A 6 -14.85 8.30 11.55
C ASP A 6 -15.41 7.86 10.19
N LYS A 7 -15.38 8.73 9.20
CA LYS A 7 -15.78 8.39 7.81
C LYS A 7 -14.76 7.46 7.16
N MET A 8 -13.47 7.63 7.45
CA MET A 8 -12.40 6.76 6.95
C MET A 8 -12.43 5.38 7.64
N LEU A 9 -12.74 5.33 8.94
CA LEU A 9 -12.92 4.08 9.70
C LEU A 9 -14.18 3.30 9.28
N ASN A 10 -15.29 3.97 8.97
CA ASN A 10 -16.51 3.30 8.48
C ASN A 10 -16.33 2.69 7.09
N LYS A 11 -15.50 3.28 6.23
CA LYS A 11 -15.28 2.80 4.85
C LYS A 11 -14.31 1.60 4.77
N HIS A 12 -13.58 1.30 5.86
CA HIS A 12 -12.49 0.34 5.87
C HIS A 12 -12.51 -0.56 7.12
N GLN A 13 -13.62 -1.27 7.36
CA GLN A 13 -13.70 -2.28 8.44
C GLN A 13 -12.67 -3.44 8.31
N GLN A 14 -11.95 -3.54 7.19
CA GLN A 14 -10.96 -4.60 6.90
C GLN A 14 -9.52 -4.06 6.84
N LEU A 15 -9.17 -3.11 7.71
CA LEU A 15 -7.78 -2.66 7.83
C LEU A 15 -6.94 -3.77 8.50
N THR A 16 -6.05 -4.36 7.72
CA THR A 16 -5.06 -5.31 8.22
C THR A 16 -3.80 -4.55 8.60
N HIS A 17 -3.26 -4.85 9.79
CA HIS A 17 -1.97 -4.33 10.23
C HIS A 17 -0.95 -5.46 10.28
N SER A 18 0.21 -5.25 9.65
CA SER A 18 1.32 -6.20 9.66
C SER A 18 2.60 -5.50 10.10
N VAL A 19 3.39 -6.19 10.93
CA VAL A 19 4.58 -5.67 11.59
C VAL A 19 5.80 -6.45 11.11
N GLU A 20 6.92 -5.76 10.92
CA GLU A 20 8.22 -6.34 10.54
C GLU A 20 8.22 -7.20 9.27
N VAL A 21 7.30 -6.92 8.33
CA VAL A 21 7.23 -7.65 7.06
C VAL A 21 8.38 -7.24 6.15
N LYS A 22 9.07 -8.22 5.56
CA LYS A 22 10.19 -7.98 4.68
C LYS A 22 9.71 -7.68 3.26
N VAL A 23 10.22 -6.60 2.69
CA VAL A 23 9.94 -6.17 1.32
C VAL A 23 10.90 -6.86 0.34
N THR A 24 10.35 -7.57 -0.64
CA THR A 24 11.12 -8.30 -1.66
C THR A 24 11.39 -7.45 -2.89
N SER A 25 10.47 -6.56 -3.26
CA SER A 25 10.63 -5.62 -4.35
C SER A 25 9.97 -4.27 -4.04
N HIS A 26 10.48 -3.20 -4.64
CA HIS A 26 9.92 -1.87 -4.54
C HIS A 26 10.15 -1.13 -5.86
N THR A 27 9.05 -0.74 -6.51
CA THR A 27 9.05 0.06 -7.74
C THR A 27 8.37 1.40 -7.49
N GLN A 28 8.84 2.42 -8.19
CA GLN A 28 8.33 3.79 -8.13
C GLN A 28 8.02 4.22 -9.55
N ARG A 29 6.81 4.72 -9.79
CA ARG A 29 6.36 5.19 -11.10
C ARG A 29 5.70 6.54 -10.97
N ASP A 30 6.18 7.51 -11.73
CA ASP A 30 5.54 8.82 -11.83
C ASP A 30 4.16 8.70 -12.47
N THR A 31 3.17 9.33 -11.83
CA THR A 31 1.75 9.32 -12.18
C THR A 31 1.21 10.74 -11.98
N GLY A 32 1.48 11.61 -12.95
CA GLY A 32 1.22 13.05 -12.80
C GLY A 32 2.05 13.63 -11.66
N ASP A 33 1.40 14.29 -10.70
CA ASP A 33 2.05 14.90 -9.54
C ASP A 33 2.37 13.90 -8.40
N TRP A 34 2.03 12.63 -8.59
CA TRP A 34 2.21 11.57 -7.60
C TRP A 34 3.19 10.53 -8.09
N ILE A 35 3.93 9.94 -7.16
CA ILE A 35 4.74 8.75 -7.37
C ILE A 35 3.95 7.58 -6.79
N GLN A 36 3.56 6.66 -7.66
CA GLN A 36 2.96 5.40 -7.26
C GLN A 36 4.08 4.44 -6.84
N HIS A 37 4.08 4.08 -5.56
CA HIS A 37 4.94 3.07 -4.99
C HIS A 37 4.22 1.73 -5.02
N THR A 38 4.88 0.70 -5.55
CA THR A 38 4.42 -0.68 -5.47
C THR A 38 5.48 -1.52 -4.77
N ILE A 39 5.10 -2.21 -3.70
CA ILE A 39 5.99 -3.14 -2.99
C ILE A 39 5.40 -4.54 -3.01
N MET A 40 6.30 -5.53 -3.01
CA MET A 40 5.98 -6.92 -2.73
C MET A 40 6.56 -7.27 -1.36
N ILE A 41 5.86 -8.10 -0.60
CA ILE A 41 6.34 -8.62 0.69
C ILE A 41 6.55 -10.13 0.60
N GLU A 42 7.35 -10.67 1.52
CA GLU A 42 7.53 -12.12 1.62
C GLU A 42 6.20 -12.83 1.89
N ASN A 43 6.04 -14.03 1.31
CA ASN A 43 4.86 -14.89 1.47
C ASN A 43 3.52 -14.25 1.04
N CYS A 44 3.53 -13.23 0.18
CA CYS A 44 2.33 -12.64 -0.39
C CYS A 44 2.49 -12.40 -1.90
N ASN A 45 1.51 -12.84 -2.67
CA ASN A 45 1.50 -12.69 -4.13
C ASN A 45 0.77 -11.43 -4.61
N ALA A 46 0.06 -10.73 -3.72
CA ALA A 46 -0.64 -9.50 -4.05
C ALA A 46 0.30 -8.28 -3.90
N PRO A 47 0.28 -7.33 -4.86
CA PRO A 47 1.07 -6.11 -4.77
C PRO A 47 0.47 -5.11 -3.79
N PHE A 48 1.33 -4.40 -3.07
CA PHE A 48 0.96 -3.36 -2.12
C PHE A 48 1.23 -1.98 -2.72
N LYS A 49 0.20 -1.15 -2.85
CA LYS A 49 0.27 0.14 -3.54
C LYS A 49 -0.01 1.32 -2.61
N PHE A 50 0.79 2.38 -2.74
CA PHE A 50 0.54 3.68 -2.10
C PHE A 50 1.14 4.82 -2.93
N ASN A 51 0.59 6.01 -2.78
CA ASN A 51 1.05 7.21 -3.49
C ASN A 51 1.75 8.18 -2.54
N ARG A 52 2.80 8.84 -3.00
CA ARG A 52 3.49 9.95 -2.32
C ARG A 52 3.77 11.06 -3.33
N THR A 53 3.92 12.29 -2.87
CA THR A 53 4.30 13.44 -3.71
C THR A 53 5.81 13.58 -3.89
N SER A 54 6.61 12.83 -3.13
CA SER A 54 8.07 12.86 -3.19
C SER A 54 8.65 11.47 -3.32
N SER A 55 9.82 11.40 -3.97
CA SER A 55 10.53 10.14 -4.14
C SER A 55 10.97 9.61 -2.78
N TYR A 56 10.81 8.30 -2.60
CA TYR A 56 11.08 7.65 -1.31
C TYR A 56 12.35 6.81 -1.40
N LYS A 57 13.08 6.69 -0.29
CA LYS A 57 14.19 5.75 -0.20
C LYS A 57 13.67 4.34 -0.52
N THR A 58 14.46 3.57 -1.24
CA THR A 58 14.03 2.21 -1.57
C THR A 58 13.77 1.38 -0.31
N LEU A 59 12.62 0.69 -0.31
CA LEU A 59 12.21 -0.22 0.75
C LEU A 59 12.65 -1.67 0.48
N LYS A 60 13.26 -1.96 -0.67
CA LYS A 60 13.74 -3.30 -1.01
C LYS A 60 14.66 -3.85 0.08
N ASN A 61 14.50 -5.13 0.43
CA ASN A 61 15.25 -5.85 1.47
C ASN A 61 15.15 -5.23 2.87
N THR A 62 14.12 -4.43 3.13
CA THR A 62 13.90 -3.77 4.41
C THR A 62 12.65 -4.33 5.08
N LYS A 63 12.62 -4.36 6.42
CA LYS A 63 11.42 -4.63 7.20
C LYS A 63 10.57 -3.38 7.37
N VAL A 64 9.27 -3.51 7.21
CA VAL A 64 8.32 -2.39 7.34
C VAL A 64 7.11 -2.81 8.16
N ASN A 65 6.50 -1.83 8.81
CA ASN A 65 5.18 -1.94 9.40
C ASN A 65 4.18 -1.30 8.45
N ILE A 66 3.16 -2.05 8.04
CA ILE A 66 2.17 -1.62 7.06
C ILE A 66 0.75 -1.77 7.59
N THR A 67 -0.12 -0.85 7.18
CA THR A 67 -1.56 -0.94 7.37
C THR A 67 -2.23 -0.80 6.01
N TYR A 68 -3.04 -1.77 5.63
CA TYR A 68 -3.59 -1.90 4.28
C TYR A 68 -4.96 -2.56 4.28
N TYR A 69 -5.63 -2.53 3.12
CA TYR A 69 -6.85 -3.26 2.86
C TYR A 69 -6.87 -3.78 1.40
N PRO A 70 -7.54 -4.90 1.13
CA PRO A 70 -7.68 -5.42 -0.22
C PRO A 70 -8.62 -4.54 -1.06
N VAL A 71 -8.27 -4.37 -2.33
CA VAL A 71 -9.07 -3.72 -3.36
C VAL A 71 -8.91 -4.52 -4.65
N ILE A 72 -9.98 -4.57 -5.44
CA ILE A 72 -9.92 -5.08 -6.81
C ILE A 72 -9.70 -3.89 -7.75
N GLU A 73 -8.59 -3.91 -8.49
CA GLU A 73 -8.31 -2.95 -9.56
C GLU A 73 -8.55 -3.62 -10.92
N LYS A 74 -9.31 -2.95 -11.79
CA LYS A 74 -9.51 -3.40 -13.16
C LYS A 74 -8.38 -2.86 -14.06
N ILE A 75 -7.48 -3.75 -14.50
CA ILE A 75 -6.34 -3.42 -15.35
C ILE A 75 -6.51 -4.13 -16.68
N ALA A 76 -6.63 -3.37 -17.77
CA ALA A 76 -6.85 -3.90 -19.12
C ALA A 76 -8.04 -4.89 -19.23
N GLY A 77 -9.08 -4.69 -18.42
CA GLY A 77 -10.25 -5.57 -18.37
C GLY A 77 -10.15 -6.75 -17.39
N PHE A 78 -8.98 -6.97 -16.78
CA PHE A 78 -8.76 -8.01 -15.78
C PHE A 78 -8.90 -7.45 -14.36
N ASP A 79 -9.57 -8.20 -13.50
CA ASP A 79 -9.68 -7.88 -12.09
C ASP A 79 -8.44 -8.40 -11.36
N ILE A 80 -7.67 -7.48 -10.78
CA ILE A 80 -6.44 -7.77 -10.06
C ILE A 80 -6.63 -7.36 -8.60
N GLU A 81 -6.40 -8.29 -7.69
CA GLU A 81 -6.37 -7.99 -6.27
C GLU A 81 -5.08 -7.22 -5.93
N VAL A 82 -5.25 -6.08 -5.27
CA VAL A 82 -4.17 -5.22 -4.81
C VAL A 82 -4.41 -4.83 -3.36
N MET A 83 -3.33 -4.65 -2.61
CA MET A 83 -3.38 -4.20 -1.23
C MET A 83 -3.13 -2.69 -1.19
N LYS A 84 -4.18 -1.91 -0.91
CA LYS A 84 -4.04 -0.45 -0.80
C LYS A 84 -3.50 -0.09 0.57
N VAL A 85 -2.31 0.48 0.61
CA VAL A 85 -1.60 0.82 1.84
C VAL A 85 -1.96 2.23 2.28
N VAL A 86 -2.41 2.35 3.53
CA VAL A 86 -2.75 3.63 4.17
C VAL A 86 -1.57 4.17 4.97
N ARG A 87 -0.81 3.27 5.61
CA ARG A 87 0.36 3.62 6.40
C ARG A 87 1.48 2.64 6.13
N ILE A 88 2.69 3.17 5.96
CA ILE A 88 3.92 2.40 5.88
C ILE A 88 5.00 3.12 6.69
N LYS A 89 5.72 2.37 7.52
CA LYS A 89 6.84 2.85 8.31
C LYS A 89 7.98 1.85 8.22
N ARG A 90 9.19 2.33 7.98
CA ARG A 90 10.41 1.52 8.10
C ARG A 90 10.65 1.17 9.57
N SER A 91 10.86 -0.11 9.86
CA SER A 91 11.22 -0.60 11.20
C SER A 91 12.66 -0.24 11.56
#